data_AF-A0A9J6CIG9-F1
#
_entry.id   AF-A0A9J6CIG9-F1
#
_cell.length_a   1.000
_cell.length_b   1.000
_cell.length_c   1.000
_cell.angle_alpha   90.00
_cell.angle_beta   90.00
_cell.angle_gamma   90.00
#
_symmetry.space_group_name_H-M   'P 1'
#
loop_
_entity.id
_entity.type
_entity.pdbx_description
1 polymer ?
#
loop_
_entity_poly.entity_id
_entity_poly.type
_entity_poly.pdbx_seq_one_letter_code
_entity_poly.pdbx_strand_id
1 'polypeptide(L)'
;MKGLNKEKYIEVKQDENVIEKSNLKGDRRNFAFLILLYVLQGVPQGISVAIPILLQNRGVSYNDQAEFSISYFPFSMKLLWAPIVDSVYLKSFGRRKTWICGSQIFVGIFMIYTSLCVDEWMGIEGNKPQILMLTIIFFILWFLTSCQDIAVDGYGLTFNFKSEKCETSQELHETTDYGIKRAYPILVDIIKLKPVIQLCTMIFTIEVALAAIDACLTRATYAADGSFFSKIADPLVGGTYMTLINTFGNLGKRVSVTFFLWLVDKITWKQCSSSANTFSVQNSTTINTCANILEKEACIENGGNCETIVDGFYIEIAISVIIALIWYKFMKSVIFQLQRYPREDWFVLTGKSFKTDCDMKAVKIEKK
;
A
#
# COMPACT_ATOMS: atom_id res chain seq x y z
N MET A 1 -33.00 29.34 -57.10
CA MET A 1 -33.49 28.92 -55.77
C MET A 1 -32.29 28.64 -54.89
N LYS A 2 -32.17 29.40 -53.78
CA LYS A 2 -31.51 29.11 -52.49
C LYS A 2 -30.24 28.23 -52.55
N GLY A 3 -29.03 28.75 -52.36
CA GLY A 3 -28.60 29.40 -51.12
C GLY A 3 -28.02 28.37 -50.15
N LEU A 4 -26.85 27.81 -50.49
CA LEU A 4 -26.05 26.96 -49.60
C LEU A 4 -25.45 27.86 -48.50
N ASN A 5 -26.03 27.82 -47.31
CA ASN A 5 -25.49 28.48 -46.14
C ASN A 5 -24.23 27.74 -45.68
N LYS A 6 -23.11 28.47 -45.69
CA LYS A 6 -21.83 28.12 -45.08
C LYS A 6 -22.03 27.61 -43.66
N GLU A 7 -21.48 26.43 -43.39
CA GLU A 7 -21.23 25.96 -42.03
C GLU A 7 -20.47 27.02 -41.25
N LYS A 8 -21.07 27.44 -40.14
CA LYS A 8 -20.52 28.42 -39.21
C LYS A 8 -19.49 27.67 -38.36
N TYR A 9 -18.25 27.61 -38.83
CA TYR A 9 -17.12 27.26 -37.98
C TYR A 9 -17.08 28.30 -36.86
N ILE A 10 -17.41 27.87 -35.64
CA ILE A 10 -17.17 28.65 -34.44
C ILE A 10 -15.66 28.54 -34.21
N GLU A 11 -14.92 29.59 -34.58
CA GLU A 11 -13.56 29.78 -34.07
C GLU A 11 -13.64 29.88 -32.54
N VAL A 12 -13.25 28.80 -31.87
CA VAL A 12 -12.91 28.85 -30.45
C VAL A 12 -11.61 29.64 -30.37
N LYS A 13 -11.69 30.92 -30.02
CA LYS A 13 -10.52 31.64 -29.52
C LYS A 13 -10.09 30.93 -28.23
N GLN A 14 -8.97 30.20 -28.29
CA GLN A 14 -8.24 29.84 -27.08
C GLN A 14 -7.64 31.13 -26.54
N ASP A 15 -8.24 31.66 -25.47
CA ASP A 15 -7.51 32.55 -24.58
C ASP A 15 -6.42 31.71 -23.90
N GLU A 16 -5.21 31.80 -24.42
CA GLU A 16 -4.02 31.32 -23.74
C GLU A 16 -3.87 32.12 -22.43
N ASN A 17 -3.79 31.42 -21.29
CA ASN A 17 -3.49 31.90 -19.93
C ASN A 17 -4.66 32.03 -18.92
N VAL A 18 -5.47 30.98 -18.78
CA VAL A 18 -6.15 30.69 -17.50
C VAL A 18 -5.51 29.42 -16.90
N ILE A 19 -4.38 29.58 -16.21
CA ILE A 19 -3.83 28.50 -15.37
C ILE A 19 -4.58 28.56 -14.04
N GLU A 20 -5.57 27.69 -13.91
CA GLU A 20 -6.48 27.68 -12.79
C GLU A 20 -5.82 27.05 -11.55
N LYS A 21 -5.75 27.82 -10.45
CA LYS A 21 -5.05 27.42 -9.22
C LYS A 21 -5.83 26.34 -8.47
N SER A 22 -5.22 25.18 -8.25
CA SER A 22 -5.73 24.12 -7.38
C SER A 22 -5.76 24.57 -5.92
N ASN A 23 -6.96 24.91 -5.43
CA ASN A 23 -7.15 25.47 -4.09
C ASN A 23 -7.33 24.38 -3.02
N LEU A 24 -6.22 23.79 -2.57
CA LEU A 24 -6.19 22.72 -1.56
C LEU A 24 -6.86 23.07 -0.22
N LYS A 25 -6.97 24.37 0.15
CA LYS A 25 -7.62 24.79 1.41
C LYS A 25 -9.14 24.52 1.39
N GLY A 26 -9.79 24.67 0.23
CA GLY A 26 -11.22 24.37 0.04
C GLY A 26 -11.54 22.87 0.04
N ASP A 27 -10.55 22.05 -0.30
CA ASP A 27 -10.70 20.60 -0.46
C ASP A 27 -10.15 19.76 0.70
N ARG A 28 -9.69 20.37 1.80
CA ARG A 28 -9.21 19.62 2.99
C ARG A 28 -10.25 18.64 3.54
N ARG A 29 -11.53 19.03 3.59
CA ARG A 29 -12.63 18.16 4.07
C ARG A 29 -12.82 16.95 3.16
N ASN A 30 -12.71 17.19 1.86
CA ASN A 30 -12.88 16.19 0.82
C ASN A 30 -11.71 15.21 0.80
N PHE A 31 -10.49 15.72 0.93
CA PHE A 31 -9.27 14.92 1.06
C PHE A 31 -9.26 14.10 2.35
N ALA A 32 -9.65 14.69 3.49
CA ALA A 32 -9.80 13.97 4.75
C ALA A 32 -10.86 12.84 4.64
N PHE A 33 -11.96 13.10 3.92
CA PHE A 33 -12.98 12.10 3.65
C PHE A 33 -12.46 10.98 2.74
N LEU A 34 -11.70 11.29 1.69
CA LEU A 34 -11.03 10.28 0.86
C LEU A 34 -10.08 9.41 1.67
N ILE A 35 -9.22 10.02 2.48
CA ILE A 35 -8.32 9.29 3.39
C ILE A 35 -9.13 8.35 4.29
N LEU A 36 -10.20 8.85 4.90
CA LEU A 36 -11.05 8.04 5.76
C LEU A 36 -11.64 6.84 4.99
N LEU A 37 -12.13 7.05 3.77
CA LEU A 37 -12.69 5.97 2.95
C LEU A 37 -11.63 4.92 2.57
N TYR A 38 -10.43 5.35 2.16
CA TYR A 38 -9.34 4.42 1.87
C TYR A 38 -8.86 3.66 3.12
N VAL A 39 -8.85 4.30 4.29
CA VAL A 39 -8.56 3.62 5.57
C VAL A 39 -9.63 2.57 5.87
N LEU A 40 -10.91 2.90 5.72
CA LEU A 40 -12.00 1.95 5.94
C LEU A 40 -11.99 0.79 4.96
N GLN A 41 -11.62 1.03 3.70
CA GLN A 41 -11.40 0.01 2.67
C GLN A 41 -10.19 -0.89 3.01
N GLY A 42 -9.14 -0.32 3.61
CA GLY A 42 -7.94 -1.05 4.01
C GLY A 42 -8.19 -2.10 5.09
N VAL A 43 -9.24 -1.96 5.91
CA VAL A 43 -9.55 -2.91 6.99
C VAL A 43 -9.96 -4.29 6.45
N PRO A 44 -10.99 -4.44 5.58
CA PRO A 44 -11.30 -5.71 4.92
C PRO A 44 -10.10 -6.34 4.20
N GLN A 45 -9.31 -5.52 3.50
CA GLN A 45 -8.14 -5.97 2.77
C GLN A 45 -7.07 -6.54 3.72
N GLY A 46 -6.75 -5.82 4.81
CA GLY A 46 -5.78 -6.26 5.80
C GLY A 46 -6.17 -7.57 6.49
N ILE A 47 -7.45 -7.72 6.85
CA ILE A 47 -7.97 -8.97 7.43
C ILE A 47 -7.83 -10.12 6.43
N SER A 48 -8.19 -9.89 5.16
CA SER A 48 -8.07 -10.91 4.11
C SER A 48 -6.65 -11.44 3.97
N VAL A 49 -5.64 -10.55 3.99
CA VAL A 49 -4.21 -10.90 3.92
C VAL A 49 -3.76 -11.75 5.11
N ALA A 50 -4.38 -11.59 6.28
CA ALA A 50 -4.05 -12.39 7.47
C ALA A 50 -4.63 -13.82 7.43
N ILE A 51 -5.72 -14.06 6.69
CA ILE A 51 -6.42 -15.35 6.66
C ILE A 51 -5.50 -16.51 6.23
N PRO A 52 -4.75 -16.45 5.10
CA PRO A 52 -3.84 -17.53 4.71
C PRO A 52 -2.79 -17.86 5.77
N ILE A 53 -2.27 -16.85 6.47
CA ILE A 53 -1.30 -17.02 7.56
C ILE A 53 -1.94 -17.78 8.72
N LEU A 54 -3.18 -17.44 9.07
CA LEU A 54 -3.93 -18.13 10.13
C LEU A 54 -4.30 -19.57 9.73
N LEU A 55 -4.64 -19.80 8.46
CA LEU A 55 -4.90 -21.14 7.92
C LEU A 55 -3.63 -22.00 7.90
N GLN A 56 -2.47 -21.42 7.59
CA GLN A 56 -1.18 -22.12 7.60
C GLN A 56 -0.86 -22.70 8.99
N ASN A 57 -1.11 -21.93 10.06
CA ASN A 57 -0.93 -22.40 11.44
C ASN A 57 -1.85 -23.57 11.80
N ARG A 58 -2.93 -23.79 11.05
CA ARG A 58 -3.87 -24.91 11.22
C ARG A 58 -3.56 -26.11 10.31
N GLY A 59 -2.40 -26.13 9.66
CA GLY A 59 -1.95 -27.25 8.83
C GLY A 59 -2.70 -27.38 7.50
N VAL A 60 -3.32 -26.29 7.02
CA VAL A 60 -4.04 -26.24 5.74
C VAL A 60 -3.06 -26.35 4.57
N SER A 61 -3.46 -27.05 3.50
CA SER A 61 -2.58 -27.28 2.37
C SER A 61 -2.35 -26.00 1.55
N TYR A 62 -1.26 -25.97 0.77
CA TYR A 62 -1.04 -24.87 -0.18
C TYR A 62 -2.10 -24.81 -1.27
N ASN A 63 -2.73 -25.95 -1.61
CA ASN A 63 -3.83 -25.99 -2.57
C ASN A 63 -5.07 -25.26 -2.04
N ASP A 64 -5.38 -25.44 -0.76
CA ASP A 64 -6.49 -24.74 -0.09
C ASP A 64 -6.21 -23.23 0.02
N GLN A 65 -4.96 -22.82 0.25
CA GLN A 65 -4.58 -21.41 0.23
C GLN A 65 -4.71 -20.81 -1.17
N ALA A 66 -4.42 -21.60 -2.22
CA ALA A 66 -4.64 -21.19 -3.60
C ALA A 66 -6.15 -21.06 -3.89
N GLU A 67 -6.99 -21.94 -3.36
CA GLU A 67 -8.45 -21.79 -3.45
C GLU A 67 -8.92 -20.48 -2.81
N PHE A 68 -8.46 -20.17 -1.59
CA PHE A 68 -8.80 -18.90 -0.94
C PHE A 68 -8.29 -17.68 -1.72
N SER A 69 -7.18 -17.78 -2.46
CA SER A 69 -6.66 -16.68 -3.28
C SER A 69 -7.61 -16.22 -4.40
N ILE A 70 -8.59 -17.06 -4.78
CA ILE A 70 -9.65 -16.70 -5.72
C ILE A 70 -10.51 -15.56 -5.17
N SER A 71 -10.63 -15.42 -3.84
CA SER A 71 -11.40 -14.34 -3.21
C SER A 71 -10.92 -12.93 -3.60
N TYR A 72 -9.66 -12.76 -4.02
CA TYR A 72 -9.09 -11.48 -4.43
C TYR A 72 -9.42 -11.09 -5.87
N PHE A 73 -9.85 -12.06 -6.70
CA PHE A 73 -10.08 -11.85 -8.14
C PHE A 73 -11.03 -10.70 -8.45
N PRO A 74 -12.11 -10.46 -7.67
CA PRO A 74 -12.98 -9.33 -7.92
C PRO A 74 -12.21 -8.02 -8.00
N PHE A 75 -11.30 -7.77 -7.05
CA PHE A 75 -10.54 -6.52 -7.06
C PHE A 75 -9.68 -6.34 -8.32
N SER A 76 -9.07 -7.42 -8.81
CA SER A 76 -8.26 -7.41 -10.03
C SER A 76 -9.11 -7.28 -11.30
N MET A 77 -10.33 -7.82 -11.30
CA MET A 77 -11.24 -7.83 -12.45
C MET A 77 -12.24 -6.67 -12.44
N LYS A 78 -12.07 -5.68 -11.54
CA LYS A 78 -13.02 -4.58 -11.31
C LYS A 78 -13.39 -3.78 -12.55
N LEU A 79 -12.54 -3.79 -13.57
CA LEU A 79 -12.81 -3.25 -14.90
C LEU A 79 -14.12 -3.79 -15.52
N LEU A 80 -14.48 -5.04 -15.23
CA LEU A 80 -15.65 -5.71 -15.80
C LEU A 80 -16.98 -5.10 -15.32
N TRP A 81 -17.06 -4.57 -14.10
CA TRP A 81 -18.27 -3.92 -13.57
C TRP A 81 -18.12 -2.43 -13.30
N ALA A 82 -16.94 -1.84 -13.52
CA ALA A 82 -16.78 -0.39 -13.47
C ALA A 82 -17.84 0.37 -14.32
N PRO A 83 -18.15 -0.05 -15.56
CA PRO A 83 -19.24 0.57 -16.35
C PRO A 83 -20.62 0.49 -15.68
N ILE A 84 -20.89 -0.57 -14.90
CA ILE A 84 -22.16 -0.76 -14.17
C ILE A 84 -22.22 0.22 -13.00
N VAL A 85 -21.13 0.32 -12.23
CA VAL A 85 -21.01 1.26 -11.11
C VAL A 85 -21.19 2.71 -11.59
N ASP A 86 -20.70 3.04 -12.78
CA ASP A 86 -20.84 4.37 -13.36
C ASP A 86 -22.24 4.69 -13.93
N SER A 87 -23.05 3.68 -14.28
CA SER A 87 -24.32 3.86 -14.97
C SER A 87 -25.57 3.52 -14.14
N VAL A 88 -25.44 2.69 -13.10
CA VAL A 88 -26.55 2.30 -12.23
C VAL A 88 -26.48 3.08 -10.93
N TYR A 89 -27.39 4.02 -10.69
CA TYR A 89 -27.44 4.76 -9.43
C TYR A 89 -28.83 5.35 -9.17
N LEU A 90 -29.07 5.74 -7.92
CA LEU A 90 -30.28 6.44 -7.54
C LEU A 90 -30.17 7.91 -7.96
N LYS A 91 -30.99 8.34 -8.93
CA LYS A 91 -30.97 9.72 -9.45
C LYS A 91 -31.17 10.78 -8.37
N SER A 92 -31.99 10.49 -7.36
CA SER A 92 -32.24 11.38 -6.22
C SER A 92 -31.06 11.49 -5.25
N PHE A 93 -30.22 10.45 -5.15
CA PHE A 93 -29.12 10.38 -4.20
C PHE A 93 -27.76 10.72 -4.85
N GLY A 94 -27.67 10.59 -6.18
CA GLY A 94 -26.50 10.89 -6.99
C GLY A 94 -25.58 9.69 -7.19
N ARG A 95 -24.86 9.68 -8.32
CA ARG A 95 -24.03 8.55 -8.79
C ARG A 95 -23.01 8.06 -7.76
N ARG A 96 -22.08 8.94 -7.38
CA ARG A 96 -20.96 8.59 -6.49
C ARG A 96 -21.43 8.23 -5.07
N LYS A 97 -22.39 8.99 -4.53
CA LYS A 97 -22.94 8.78 -3.20
C LYS A 97 -23.65 7.43 -3.08
N THR A 98 -24.39 7.00 -4.12
CA THR A 98 -25.09 5.70 -4.14
C THR A 98 -24.12 4.55 -3.88
N TRP A 99 -23.00 4.53 -4.59
CA TRP A 99 -22.03 3.44 -4.45
C TRP A 99 -21.14 3.58 -3.24
N ILE A 100 -20.64 4.79 -2.92
CA ILE A 100 -19.80 5.00 -1.72
C ILE A 100 -20.56 4.62 -0.46
N CYS A 101 -21.77 5.17 -0.25
CA CYS A 101 -22.55 4.87 0.95
C CYS A 101 -23.11 3.45 0.94
N GLY A 102 -23.61 2.99 -0.21
CA GLY A 102 -24.18 1.64 -0.34
C GLY A 102 -23.15 0.56 -0.06
N SER A 103 -22.02 0.57 -0.78
CA SER A 103 -20.94 -0.41 -0.59
C SER A 103 -20.40 -0.40 0.83
N GLN A 104 -20.16 0.77 1.42
CA GLN A 104 -19.65 0.89 2.79
C GLN A 104 -20.61 0.26 3.84
N ILE A 105 -21.92 0.47 3.68
CA ILE A 105 -22.93 -0.14 4.56
C ILE A 105 -22.93 -1.66 4.37
N PHE A 106 -22.93 -2.15 3.13
CA PHE A 106 -22.89 -3.58 2.86
C PHE A 106 -21.61 -4.24 3.37
N VAL A 107 -20.44 -3.62 3.18
CA VAL A 107 -19.16 -4.08 3.74
C VAL A 107 -19.25 -4.17 5.27
N GLY A 108 -19.78 -3.14 5.92
CA GLY A 108 -19.97 -3.14 7.37
C GLY A 108 -20.88 -4.28 7.86
N ILE A 109 -22.01 -4.50 7.20
CA ILE A 109 -22.93 -5.61 7.50
C ILE A 109 -22.24 -6.97 7.28
N PHE A 110 -21.55 -7.14 6.16
CA PHE A 110 -20.80 -8.37 5.85
C PHE A 110 -19.70 -8.64 6.88
N MET A 111 -19.00 -7.61 7.34
CA MET A 111 -17.97 -7.76 8.37
C MET A 111 -18.57 -8.17 9.72
N ILE A 112 -19.68 -7.57 10.14
CA ILE A 112 -20.39 -7.97 11.36
C ILE A 112 -20.84 -9.43 11.24
N TYR A 113 -21.48 -9.81 10.13
CA TYR A 113 -21.89 -11.19 9.87
C TYR A 113 -20.71 -12.16 9.89
N THR A 114 -19.62 -11.83 9.20
CA THR A 114 -18.39 -12.64 9.17
C THR A 114 -17.84 -12.80 10.58
N SER A 115 -17.82 -11.74 11.40
CA SER A 115 -17.36 -11.82 12.78
C SER A 115 -18.15 -12.79 13.67
N LEU A 116 -19.42 -13.07 13.35
CA LEU A 116 -20.26 -14.00 14.11
C LEU A 116 -20.07 -15.47 13.70
N CYS A 117 -19.59 -15.72 12.48
CA CYS A 117 -19.54 -17.06 11.88
C CYS A 117 -18.12 -17.51 11.52
N VAL A 118 -17.13 -16.61 11.50
CA VAL A 118 -15.75 -16.92 11.06
C VAL A 118 -15.09 -17.99 11.92
N ASP A 119 -15.43 -18.05 13.20
CA ASP A 119 -14.95 -19.05 14.15
C ASP A 119 -15.34 -20.48 13.73
N GLU A 120 -16.57 -20.64 13.21
CA GLU A 120 -17.06 -21.92 12.68
C GLU A 120 -16.32 -22.28 11.39
N TRP A 121 -16.17 -21.34 10.45
CA TRP A 121 -15.51 -21.59 9.17
C TRP A 121 -14.00 -21.80 9.30
N MET A 122 -13.36 -21.17 10.28
CA MET A 122 -11.95 -21.39 10.58
C MET A 122 -11.71 -22.75 11.25
N GLY A 123 -12.76 -23.43 11.73
CA GLY A 123 -12.67 -24.76 12.33
C GLY A 123 -12.10 -24.73 13.74
N ILE A 124 -12.78 -24.04 14.67
CA ILE A 124 -12.46 -24.15 16.10
C ILE A 124 -12.83 -25.58 16.60
N GLU A 125 -12.07 -26.11 17.57
CA GLU A 125 -12.25 -27.45 18.20
C GLU A 125 -11.94 -28.69 17.33
N GLY A 126 -10.94 -28.62 16.45
CA GLY A 126 -10.42 -29.79 15.73
C GLY A 126 -11.20 -30.17 14.46
N ASN A 127 -12.20 -29.38 14.09
CA ASN A 127 -12.83 -29.44 12.78
C ASN A 127 -11.93 -28.82 11.70
N LYS A 128 -12.01 -29.36 10.47
CA LYS A 128 -11.27 -28.80 9.33
C LYS A 128 -11.87 -27.44 8.93
N PRO A 129 -11.04 -26.44 8.58
CA PRO A 129 -11.53 -25.16 8.09
C PRO A 129 -12.30 -25.33 6.77
N GLN A 130 -13.41 -24.61 6.64
CA GLN A 130 -14.27 -24.59 5.46
C GLN A 130 -13.79 -23.53 4.47
N ILE A 131 -12.76 -23.89 3.71
CA ILE A 131 -12.06 -22.99 2.78
C ILE A 131 -12.99 -22.42 1.71
N LEU A 132 -13.90 -23.23 1.18
CA LEU A 132 -14.86 -22.79 0.16
C LEU A 132 -15.79 -21.68 0.67
N MET A 133 -16.35 -21.83 1.89
CA MET A 133 -17.24 -20.83 2.47
C MET A 133 -16.48 -19.51 2.72
N LEU A 134 -15.27 -19.62 3.25
CA LEU A 134 -14.37 -18.49 3.46
C LEU A 134 -14.08 -17.79 2.13
N THR A 135 -13.80 -18.56 1.07
CA THR A 135 -13.55 -18.03 -0.27
C THR A 135 -14.76 -17.28 -0.82
N ILE A 136 -15.98 -17.83 -0.70
CA ILE A 136 -17.21 -17.20 -1.20
C ILE A 136 -17.49 -15.88 -0.47
N ILE A 137 -17.38 -15.87 0.86
CA ILE A 137 -17.71 -14.69 1.66
C ILE A 137 -16.69 -13.58 1.43
N PHE A 138 -15.41 -13.92 1.41
CA PHE A 138 -14.37 -12.96 1.09
C PHE A 138 -14.44 -12.51 -0.37
N PHE A 139 -14.86 -13.36 -1.31
CA PHE A 139 -15.12 -12.95 -2.70
C PHE A 139 -16.20 -11.87 -2.78
N ILE A 140 -17.30 -12.02 -2.04
CA ILE A 140 -18.36 -11.01 -1.98
C ILE A 140 -17.83 -9.73 -1.32
N LEU A 141 -17.06 -9.85 -0.23
CA LEU A 141 -16.44 -8.73 0.46
C LEU A 141 -15.49 -7.94 -0.46
N TRP A 142 -14.65 -8.64 -1.23
CA TRP A 142 -13.76 -8.03 -2.23
C TRP A 142 -14.51 -7.43 -3.41
N PHE A 143 -15.61 -8.03 -3.85
CA PHE A 143 -16.48 -7.46 -4.87
C PHE A 143 -17.09 -6.13 -4.40
N LEU A 144 -17.67 -6.08 -3.19
CA LEU A 144 -18.22 -4.85 -2.60
C LEU A 144 -17.14 -3.78 -2.42
N THR A 145 -15.97 -4.17 -1.93
CA THR A 145 -14.81 -3.29 -1.76
C THR A 145 -14.33 -2.73 -3.10
N SER A 146 -14.33 -3.54 -4.17
CA SER A 146 -13.97 -3.07 -5.51
C SER A 146 -14.99 -2.06 -6.08
N CYS A 147 -16.29 -2.24 -5.80
CA CYS A 147 -17.32 -1.29 -6.19
C CYS A 147 -17.17 0.04 -5.45
N GLN A 148 -16.77 -0.01 -4.17
CA GLN A 148 -16.41 1.16 -3.39
C GLN A 148 -15.23 1.89 -4.02
N ASP A 149 -14.15 1.16 -4.30
CA ASP A 149 -12.90 1.66 -4.87
C ASP A 149 -13.14 2.41 -6.19
N ILE A 150 -13.89 1.82 -7.13
CA ILE A 150 -14.30 2.48 -8.39
C ILE A 150 -15.04 3.80 -8.11
N ALA A 151 -15.96 3.80 -7.14
CA ALA A 151 -16.74 4.98 -6.81
C ALA A 151 -15.91 6.08 -6.12
N VAL A 152 -14.93 5.69 -5.29
CA VAL A 152 -14.00 6.60 -4.59
C VAL A 152 -13.00 7.20 -5.57
N ASP A 153 -12.40 6.41 -6.46
CA ASP A 153 -11.52 6.88 -7.53
C ASP A 153 -12.23 7.90 -8.42
N GLY A 154 -13.47 7.57 -8.82
CA GLY A 154 -14.32 8.48 -9.58
C GLY A 154 -14.77 9.73 -8.82
N TYR A 155 -14.76 9.70 -7.48
CA TYR A 155 -15.02 10.87 -6.63
C TYR A 155 -13.78 11.75 -6.52
N GLY A 156 -12.58 11.17 -6.45
CA GLY A 156 -11.29 11.85 -6.47
C GLY A 156 -11.12 12.79 -7.68
N LEU A 157 -11.54 12.33 -8.87
CA LEU A 157 -11.50 13.12 -10.10
C LEU A 157 -12.37 14.38 -10.02
N THR A 158 -13.48 14.35 -9.27
CA THR A 158 -14.40 15.49 -9.15
C THR A 158 -13.73 16.70 -8.48
N PHE A 159 -12.69 16.48 -7.66
CA PHE A 159 -11.93 17.56 -7.03
C PHE A 159 -11.02 18.27 -8.01
N ASN A 160 -10.27 17.51 -8.79
CA ASN A 160 -9.31 18.06 -9.75
C ASN A 160 -10.00 18.92 -10.82
N PHE A 161 -11.22 18.56 -11.24
CA PHE A 161 -11.99 19.34 -12.23
C PHE A 161 -12.76 20.54 -11.65
N LYS A 162 -13.00 20.59 -10.33
CA LYS A 162 -13.64 21.77 -9.73
C LYS A 162 -12.70 22.99 -9.69
N SER A 163 -11.41 22.71 -9.86
CA SER A 163 -10.32 23.66 -10.07
C SER A 163 -10.17 24.07 -11.55
N GLU A 164 -11.06 23.67 -12.46
CA GLU A 164 -10.93 23.90 -13.92
C GLU A 164 -12.17 24.58 -14.55
N LYS A 165 -12.96 25.34 -13.77
CA LYS A 165 -14.23 25.91 -14.24
C LYS A 165 -14.04 27.08 -15.23
N CYS A 166 -14.25 26.74 -16.50
CA CYS A 166 -15.07 27.55 -17.40
C CYS A 166 -16.55 27.14 -17.24
N GLU A 167 -17.46 28.09 -17.04
CA GLU A 167 -18.91 27.86 -16.75
C GLU A 167 -19.64 27.02 -17.82
N THR A 168 -19.07 26.88 -19.01
CA THR A 168 -19.65 26.15 -20.15
C THR A 168 -19.57 24.62 -20.00
N SER A 169 -18.71 24.09 -19.12
CA SER A 169 -18.46 22.64 -18.98
C SER A 169 -19.45 21.91 -18.05
N GLN A 170 -20.14 22.65 -17.18
CA GLN A 170 -21.01 22.05 -16.16
C GLN A 170 -22.27 21.41 -16.74
N GLU A 171 -22.84 21.95 -17.82
CA GLU A 171 -24.01 21.32 -18.48
C GLU A 171 -23.67 20.01 -19.21
N LEU A 172 -22.43 19.85 -19.70
CA LEU A 172 -22.02 18.69 -20.48
C LEU A 172 -21.76 17.44 -19.62
N HIS A 173 -21.30 17.63 -18.38
CA HIS A 173 -20.91 16.55 -17.49
C HIS A 173 -22.07 15.98 -16.65
N GLU A 174 -23.14 16.77 -16.45
CA GLU A 174 -24.35 16.34 -15.70
C GLU A 174 -25.38 15.62 -16.60
N THR A 175 -25.27 15.78 -17.93
CA THR A 175 -26.24 15.27 -18.91
C THR A 175 -25.84 13.97 -19.62
N THR A 176 -24.59 13.51 -19.48
CA THR A 176 -24.11 12.33 -20.19
C THR A 176 -24.24 11.04 -19.37
N ASP A 177 -25.49 10.67 -19.06
CA ASP A 177 -25.84 9.33 -18.57
C ASP A 177 -25.71 8.33 -19.73
N TYR A 178 -24.49 7.83 -19.94
CA TYR A 178 -24.25 6.72 -20.85
C TYR A 178 -24.75 5.45 -20.16
N GLY A 179 -26.02 5.10 -20.36
CA GLY A 179 -26.57 3.86 -19.82
C GLY A 179 -25.69 2.63 -20.17
N ILE A 180 -25.81 1.54 -19.40
CA ILE A 180 -24.93 0.35 -19.43
C ILE A 180 -24.51 -0.09 -20.85
N LYS A 181 -25.46 -0.08 -21.81
CA LYS A 181 -25.24 -0.49 -23.20
C LYS A 181 -24.19 0.37 -23.94
N ARG A 182 -24.04 1.65 -23.59
CA ARG A 182 -23.04 2.56 -24.16
C ARG A 182 -21.73 2.55 -23.37
N ALA A 183 -21.78 2.26 -22.07
CA ALA A 183 -20.61 2.30 -21.20
C ALA A 183 -19.56 1.22 -21.55
N TYR A 184 -19.98 0.00 -21.90
CA TYR A 184 -19.05 -1.07 -22.31
C TYR A 184 -18.31 -0.79 -23.63
N PRO A 185 -18.96 -0.32 -24.72
CA PRO A 185 -18.25 0.12 -25.92
C PRO A 185 -17.19 1.20 -25.64
N ILE A 186 -17.53 2.20 -24.82
CA ILE A 186 -16.58 3.25 -24.41
C ILE A 186 -15.37 2.65 -23.69
N LEU A 187 -15.60 1.72 -22.77
CA LEU A 187 -14.51 1.00 -22.09
C LEU A 187 -13.61 0.27 -23.09
N VAL A 188 -14.18 -0.41 -24.09
CA VAL A 188 -13.41 -1.07 -25.14
C VAL A 188 -12.59 -0.07 -25.95
N ASP A 189 -13.16 1.10 -26.26
CA ASP A 189 -12.44 2.16 -26.96
C ASP A 189 -11.29 2.71 -26.13
N ILE A 190 -11.46 2.89 -24.82
CA ILE A 190 -10.39 3.28 -23.87
C ILE A 190 -9.27 2.24 -23.87
N ILE A 191 -9.62 0.94 -23.78
CA ILE A 191 -8.64 -0.16 -23.78
C ILE A 191 -7.85 -0.18 -25.10
N LYS A 192 -8.45 0.20 -26.23
CA LYS A 192 -7.80 0.24 -27.54
C LYS A 192 -6.88 1.43 -27.75
N LEU A 193 -6.92 2.44 -26.87
CA LEU A 193 -6.02 3.59 -26.99
C LEU A 193 -4.57 3.13 -26.84
N LYS A 194 -3.75 3.37 -27.87
CA LYS A 194 -2.31 3.09 -27.86
C LYS A 194 -1.59 3.57 -26.57
N PRO A 195 -1.77 4.81 -26.08
CA PRO A 195 -1.12 5.23 -24.84
C PRO A 195 -1.58 4.43 -23.62
N VAL A 196 -2.85 4.01 -23.56
CA VAL A 196 -3.39 3.19 -22.46
C VAL A 196 -2.76 1.80 -22.49
N ILE A 197 -2.71 1.14 -23.65
CA ILE A 197 -2.08 -0.18 -23.79
C ILE A 197 -0.61 -0.12 -23.40
N GLN A 198 0.14 0.88 -23.90
CA GLN A 198 1.56 1.05 -23.58
C GLN A 198 1.78 1.25 -22.08
N LEU A 199 0.99 2.13 -21.45
CA LEU A 199 1.06 2.39 -20.02
C LEU A 199 0.72 1.14 -19.20
N CYS A 200 -0.39 0.47 -19.49
CA CYS A 200 -0.81 -0.74 -18.78
C CYS A 200 0.22 -1.88 -18.94
N THR A 201 0.78 -2.06 -20.14
CA THR A 201 1.82 -3.08 -20.39
C THR A 201 3.11 -2.75 -19.64
N MET A 202 3.51 -1.48 -19.61
CA MET A 202 4.68 -1.03 -18.88
C MET A 202 4.50 -1.24 -17.37
N ILE A 203 3.37 -0.80 -16.80
CA ILE A 203 3.07 -0.97 -15.38
C ILE A 203 3.05 -2.46 -15.03
N PHE A 204 2.34 -3.28 -15.80
CA PHE A 204 2.24 -4.71 -15.53
C PHE A 204 3.60 -5.40 -15.54
N THR A 205 4.45 -5.12 -16.54
CA THR A 205 5.78 -5.77 -16.62
C THR A 205 6.72 -5.30 -15.52
N ILE A 206 6.71 -4.02 -15.15
CA ILE A 206 7.50 -3.47 -14.05
C ILE A 206 7.08 -4.08 -12.72
N GLU A 207 5.78 -4.07 -12.41
CA GLU A 207 5.25 -4.59 -11.14
C GLU A 207 5.56 -6.08 -10.98
N VAL A 208 5.36 -6.88 -12.03
CA VAL A 208 5.70 -8.31 -12.01
C VAL A 208 7.20 -8.53 -11.77
N ALA A 209 8.06 -7.75 -12.44
CA ALA A 209 9.51 -7.87 -12.27
C ALA A 209 9.96 -7.49 -10.86
N LEU A 210 9.48 -6.36 -10.34
CA LEU A 210 9.80 -5.89 -8.99
C LEU A 210 9.29 -6.86 -7.92
N ALA A 211 8.04 -7.34 -8.05
CA ALA A 211 7.48 -8.32 -7.13
C ALA A 211 8.27 -9.64 -7.13
N ALA A 212 8.72 -10.11 -8.30
CA ALA A 212 9.54 -11.31 -8.39
C ALA A 212 10.92 -11.11 -7.73
N ILE A 213 11.56 -9.96 -7.95
CA ILE A 213 12.86 -9.63 -7.35
C ILE A 213 12.72 -9.54 -5.83
N ASP A 214 11.74 -8.78 -5.33
CA ASP A 214 11.48 -8.63 -3.90
C ASP A 214 11.23 -9.98 -3.22
N ALA A 215 10.37 -10.81 -3.83
CA ALA A 215 10.02 -12.11 -3.27
C ALA A 215 11.21 -13.09 -3.27
N CYS A 216 12.11 -13.00 -4.27
CA CYS A 216 13.35 -13.78 -4.31
C CYS A 216 14.34 -13.31 -3.25
N LEU A 217 14.62 -12.01 -3.18
CA LEU A 217 15.57 -11.43 -2.22
C LEU A 217 15.13 -11.68 -0.79
N THR A 218 13.86 -11.43 -0.48
CA THR A 218 13.30 -11.62 0.87
C THR A 218 13.42 -13.08 1.32
N ARG A 219 13.11 -14.05 0.45
CA ARG A 219 13.25 -15.49 0.78
C ARG A 219 14.71 -15.90 0.91
N ALA A 220 15.58 -15.42 0.04
CA ALA A 220 17.02 -15.72 0.09
C ALA A 220 17.62 -15.22 1.40
N THR A 221 17.31 -13.98 1.82
CA THR A 221 17.76 -13.42 3.09
C THR A 221 17.20 -14.22 4.28
N TYR A 222 15.91 -14.52 4.28
CA TYR A 222 15.29 -15.30 5.37
C TYR A 222 15.91 -16.70 5.51
N ALA A 223 16.16 -17.38 4.39
CA ALA A 223 16.81 -18.69 4.38
C ALA A 223 18.28 -18.61 4.84
N ALA A 224 19.02 -17.59 4.43
CA ALA A 224 20.41 -17.38 4.84
C ALA A 224 20.51 -17.12 6.36
N ASP A 225 19.66 -16.23 6.89
CA ASP A 225 19.58 -15.91 8.32
C ASP A 225 19.19 -17.16 9.13
N GLY A 226 18.14 -17.87 8.70
CA GLY A 226 17.67 -19.09 9.36
C GLY A 226 18.73 -20.19 9.38
N SER A 227 19.44 -20.41 8.26
CA SER A 227 20.55 -21.36 8.17
C SER A 227 21.69 -21.01 9.11
N PHE A 228 22.06 -19.73 9.21
CA PHE A 228 23.08 -19.27 10.14
C PHE A 228 22.63 -19.44 11.60
N PHE A 229 21.41 -19.03 11.95
CA PHE A 229 20.88 -19.14 13.31
C PHE A 229 20.77 -20.60 13.78
N SER A 230 20.27 -21.49 12.92
CA SER A 230 20.23 -22.93 13.24
C SER A 230 21.62 -23.55 13.40
N LYS A 231 22.65 -23.00 12.74
CA LYS A 231 24.02 -23.48 12.87
C LYS A 231 24.66 -23.10 14.21
N ILE A 232 24.30 -21.95 14.77
CA ILE A 232 24.84 -21.43 16.04
C ILE A 232 23.97 -21.76 17.25
N ALA A 233 22.69 -22.05 17.08
CA ALA A 233 21.81 -22.36 18.19
C ALA A 233 22.17 -23.71 18.86
N ASP A 234 22.26 -23.71 20.19
CA ASP A 234 22.41 -24.93 20.99
C ASP A 234 21.20 -25.86 20.80
N PRO A 235 21.38 -27.11 20.33
CA PRO A 235 20.29 -28.06 20.13
C PRO A 235 19.46 -28.36 21.38
N LEU A 236 20.06 -28.27 22.57
CA LEU A 236 19.39 -28.59 23.84
C LEU A 236 18.41 -27.50 24.30
N VAL A 237 18.61 -26.26 23.86
CA VAL A 237 17.75 -25.09 24.16
C VAL A 237 17.37 -24.30 22.91
N GLY A 238 17.34 -24.98 21.76
CA GLY A 238 17.23 -24.35 20.45
C GLY A 238 15.97 -23.50 20.26
N GLY A 239 14.84 -23.91 20.84
CA GLY A 239 13.59 -23.14 20.75
C GLY A 239 13.71 -21.75 21.37
N THR A 240 14.22 -21.65 22.60
CA THR A 240 14.43 -20.38 23.29
C THR A 240 15.49 -19.52 22.60
N TYR A 241 16.59 -20.14 22.16
CA TYR A 241 17.69 -19.42 21.49
C TYR A 241 17.24 -18.85 20.13
N MET A 242 16.62 -19.68 19.28
CA MET A 242 16.09 -19.22 17.99
C MET A 242 15.05 -18.11 18.15
N THR A 243 14.18 -18.22 19.16
CA THR A 243 13.17 -17.19 19.45
C THR A 243 13.81 -15.86 19.84
N LEU A 244 14.86 -15.87 20.66
CA LEU A 244 15.60 -14.67 21.05
C LEU A 244 16.15 -13.94 19.83
N ILE A 245 16.90 -14.64 18.97
CA ILE A 245 17.53 -14.02 17.80
C ILE A 245 16.47 -13.53 16.80
N ASN A 246 15.41 -14.32 16.56
CA ASN A 246 14.30 -13.91 15.71
C ASN A 246 13.60 -12.64 16.23
N THR A 247 13.45 -12.53 17.56
CA THR A 247 12.85 -11.33 18.19
C THR A 247 13.68 -10.09 17.92
N PHE A 248 15.00 -10.17 18.10
CA PHE A 248 15.91 -9.07 17.77
C PHE A 248 15.89 -8.72 16.28
N GLY A 249 15.88 -9.72 15.40
CA GLY A 249 15.79 -9.51 13.95
C GLY A 249 14.50 -8.80 13.53
N ASN A 250 13.36 -9.21 14.11
CA ASN A 250 12.07 -8.59 13.85
C ASN A 250 12.00 -7.15 14.39
N LEU A 251 12.50 -6.91 15.61
CA LEU A 251 12.55 -5.59 16.21
C LEU A 251 13.40 -4.63 15.38
N GLY A 252 14.59 -5.07 14.95
CA GLY A 252 15.48 -4.27 14.09
C GLY A 252 14.78 -3.80 12.82
N LYS A 253 14.12 -4.71 12.09
CA LYS A 253 13.38 -4.37 10.86
C LYS A 253 12.30 -3.33 11.11
N ARG A 254 11.52 -3.46 12.19
CA ARG A 254 10.41 -2.53 12.51
C ARG A 254 10.93 -1.16 12.93
N VAL A 255 11.92 -1.11 13.81
CA VAL A 255 12.52 0.15 14.29
C VAL A 255 13.12 0.95 13.13
N SER A 256 13.82 0.28 12.20
CA SER A 256 14.39 0.93 11.02
C SER A 256 13.32 1.61 10.16
N VAL A 257 12.26 0.87 9.78
CA VAL A 257 11.18 1.43 8.94
C VAL A 257 10.52 2.64 9.62
N THR A 258 10.21 2.54 10.91
CA THR A 258 9.62 3.66 11.66
C THR A 258 10.52 4.90 11.68
N PHE A 259 11.82 4.71 11.92
CA PHE A 259 12.78 5.81 11.97
C PHE A 259 12.92 6.52 10.61
N PHE A 260 13.07 5.74 9.54
CA PHE A 260 13.32 6.29 8.20
C PHE A 260 12.12 7.03 7.63
N LEU A 261 10.90 6.50 7.81
CA LEU A 261 9.68 7.21 7.44
C LEU A 261 9.52 8.53 8.20
N TRP A 262 9.86 8.55 9.50
CA TRP A 262 9.86 9.78 10.30
C TRP A 262 10.91 10.80 9.80
N LEU A 263 12.04 10.31 9.27
CA LEU A 263 13.14 11.15 8.82
C LEU A 263 12.81 11.90 7.51
N VAL A 264 12.09 11.26 6.56
CA VAL A 264 11.71 11.85 5.26
C VAL A 264 11.14 13.26 5.42
N ASP A 265 10.17 13.41 6.32
CA ASP A 265 9.49 14.68 6.54
C ASP A 265 10.44 15.78 7.08
N LYS A 266 11.48 15.39 7.83
CA LYS A 266 12.45 16.33 8.41
C LYS A 266 13.47 16.84 7.40
N ILE A 267 13.77 16.04 6.38
CA ILE A 267 14.76 16.38 5.35
C ILE A 267 14.13 16.80 4.02
N THR A 268 12.79 16.87 3.95
CA THR A 268 12.06 17.39 2.79
C THR A 268 12.02 18.91 2.82
N TRP A 269 12.38 19.55 1.70
CA TRP A 269 12.38 21.00 1.56
C TRP A 269 11.23 21.49 0.67
N LYS A 270 10.46 22.45 1.20
CA LYS A 270 9.29 23.02 0.52
C LYS A 270 9.43 24.53 0.39
N GLN A 271 9.01 25.09 -0.74
CA GLN A 271 9.00 26.53 -0.98
C GLN A 271 7.60 26.99 -1.38
N CYS A 272 7.26 28.20 -0.97
CA CYS A 272 6.08 28.91 -1.46
C CYS A 272 6.33 29.46 -2.87
N SER A 273 5.58 29.01 -3.89
CA SER A 273 5.58 29.65 -5.21
C SER A 273 4.79 30.96 -5.13
N SER A 274 5.45 32.08 -5.42
CA SER A 274 4.84 33.40 -5.37
C SER A 274 4.21 33.73 -6.72
N SER A 275 2.91 33.97 -6.74
CA SER A 275 2.20 34.49 -7.90
C SER A 275 2.47 35.99 -7.98
N ALA A 276 3.15 36.44 -9.04
CA ALA A 276 3.73 37.77 -9.17
C ALA A 276 2.77 38.95 -8.87
N ASN A 277 3.37 39.99 -8.30
CA ASN A 277 2.96 41.41 -8.25
C ASN A 277 2.04 41.86 -7.11
N THR A 278 2.55 41.89 -5.87
CA THR A 278 2.63 43.10 -4.99
C THR A 278 2.93 42.71 -3.55
N PHE A 279 4.14 42.22 -3.27
CA PHE A 279 4.75 42.44 -1.95
C PHE A 279 6.25 42.18 -2.00
N SER A 280 7.02 43.26 -1.90
CA SER A 280 8.44 43.24 -1.58
C SER A 280 8.61 42.81 -0.11
N VAL A 281 8.76 41.51 0.15
CA VAL A 281 9.50 41.07 1.34
C VAL A 281 10.97 41.11 0.97
N GLN A 282 11.65 42.10 1.52
CA GLN A 282 13.10 42.26 1.49
C GLN A 282 13.79 40.92 1.79
N ASN A 283 14.80 40.58 0.98
CA ASN A 283 15.89 39.64 1.27
C ASN A 283 15.56 38.55 2.31
N SER A 284 14.79 37.54 1.92
CA SER A 284 14.73 36.27 2.63
C SER A 284 15.20 35.17 1.71
N THR A 285 16.51 34.91 1.77
CA THR A 285 17.23 33.72 1.29
C THR A 285 16.86 32.46 2.11
N THR A 286 15.72 32.45 2.78
CA THR A 286 15.26 31.31 3.56
C THR A 286 14.63 30.29 2.62
N ILE A 287 15.47 29.37 2.15
CA ILE A 287 15.03 28.07 1.63
C ILE A 287 14.25 27.38 2.76
N ASN A 288 13.13 26.72 2.45
CA ASN A 288 12.19 26.07 3.40
C ASN A 288 11.05 26.93 4.00
N THR A 289 10.36 27.73 3.18
CA THR A 289 9.25 28.61 3.61
C THR A 289 7.91 27.91 3.87
N CYS A 290 7.87 26.58 3.84
CA CYS A 290 6.66 25.77 4.04
C CYS A 290 6.91 24.53 4.93
N ALA A 291 7.88 24.61 5.86
CA ALA A 291 8.28 23.48 6.68
C ALA A 291 7.23 23.17 7.75
N ASN A 292 6.68 24.22 8.37
CA ASN A 292 5.73 24.11 9.47
C ASN A 292 4.31 24.51 9.06
N ILE A 293 3.32 24.10 9.87
CA ILE A 293 1.89 24.39 9.62
C ILE A 293 1.64 25.90 9.49
N LEU A 294 2.26 26.72 10.37
CA LEU A 294 2.12 28.18 10.36
C LEU A 294 2.67 28.82 9.08
N GLU A 295 3.82 28.37 8.61
CA GLU A 295 4.46 28.88 7.39
C GLU A 295 3.68 28.48 6.15
N LYS A 296 3.17 27.24 6.14
CA LYS A 296 2.25 26.75 5.10
C LYS A 296 0.97 27.57 5.06
N GLU A 297 0.40 27.92 6.22
CA GLU A 297 -0.81 28.75 6.29
C GLU A 297 -0.57 30.17 5.78
N ALA A 298 0.55 30.79 6.17
CA ALA A 298 0.98 32.10 5.71
C ALA A 298 1.28 32.15 4.20
N CYS A 299 1.93 31.12 3.64
CA CYS A 299 2.16 31.02 2.19
C CYS A 299 0.84 31.01 1.40
N ILE A 300 -0.12 30.20 1.86
CA ILE A 300 -1.41 30.07 1.19
C ILE A 300 -2.27 31.34 1.40
N GLU A 301 -2.18 32.00 2.55
CA GLU A 301 -2.83 33.31 2.77
C GLU A 301 -2.33 34.39 1.81
N ASN A 302 -1.04 34.37 1.48
CA ASN A 302 -0.44 35.26 0.49
C ASN A 302 -0.64 34.81 -0.97
N GLY A 303 -1.53 33.84 -1.22
CA GLY A 303 -1.91 33.41 -2.58
C GLY A 303 -0.87 32.56 -3.32
N GLY A 304 0.12 32.04 -2.60
CA GLY A 304 1.13 31.10 -3.09
C GLY A 304 0.79 29.63 -2.80
N ASN A 305 1.46 28.71 -3.49
CA ASN A 305 1.34 27.27 -3.26
C ASN A 305 2.65 26.70 -2.71
N CYS A 306 2.55 25.82 -1.71
CA CYS A 306 3.73 25.13 -1.18
C CYS A 306 4.11 23.96 -2.10
N GLU A 307 5.17 24.14 -2.87
CA GLU A 307 5.72 23.14 -3.76
C GLU A 307 6.92 22.46 -3.10
N THR A 308 7.02 21.13 -3.26
CA THR A 308 8.19 20.38 -2.82
C THR A 308 9.29 20.59 -3.84
N ILE A 309 10.38 21.26 -3.45
CA ILE A 309 11.54 21.45 -4.33
C ILE A 309 12.44 20.24 -4.28
N VAL A 310 12.64 19.73 -3.07
CA VAL A 310 13.50 18.58 -2.84
C VAL A 310 12.74 17.59 -1.97
N ASP A 311 12.44 16.44 -2.56
CA ASP A 311 11.81 15.34 -1.85
C ASP A 311 12.87 14.62 -1.01
N GLY A 312 12.64 14.61 0.32
CA GLY A 312 13.52 13.99 1.28
C GLY A 312 13.76 12.51 1.02
N PHE A 313 12.81 11.83 0.38
CA PHE A 313 12.92 10.42 0.01
C PHE A 313 14.15 10.11 -0.84
N TYR A 314 14.46 10.92 -1.87
CA TYR A 314 15.61 10.66 -2.73
C TYR A 314 16.94 10.89 -2.01
N ILE A 315 16.98 11.86 -1.10
CA ILE A 315 18.15 12.13 -0.26
C ILE A 315 18.34 10.99 0.74
N GLU A 316 17.26 10.53 1.36
CA GLU A 316 17.27 9.41 2.27
C GLU A 316 17.80 8.14 1.60
N ILE A 317 17.38 7.85 0.36
CA ILE A 317 17.91 6.72 -0.41
C ILE A 317 19.42 6.84 -0.56
N ALA A 318 19.93 8.00 -0.99
CA ALA A 318 21.36 8.23 -1.19
C ALA A 318 22.14 8.06 0.13
N ILE A 319 21.63 8.64 1.22
CA ILE A 319 22.22 8.51 2.57
C ILE A 319 22.20 7.06 3.03
N SER A 320 21.09 6.34 2.84
CA SER A 320 20.92 4.95 3.26
C SER A 320 21.89 4.02 2.56
N VAL A 321 22.14 4.24 1.26
CA VAL A 321 23.16 3.49 0.51
C VAL A 321 24.55 3.73 1.11
N ILE A 322 24.90 4.99 1.43
CA ILE A 322 26.19 5.32 2.04
C ILE A 322 26.32 4.69 3.43
N ILE A 323 25.29 4.80 4.27
CA ILE A 323 25.25 4.17 5.60
C ILE A 323 25.40 2.66 5.48
N ALA A 324 24.72 2.01 4.54
CA ALA A 324 24.82 0.57 4.33
C ALA A 324 26.23 0.14 3.93
N LEU A 325 26.89 0.87 3.02
CA LEU A 325 28.28 0.60 2.61
C LEU A 325 29.26 0.78 3.78
N ILE A 326 29.09 1.85 4.56
CA ILE A 326 29.91 2.11 5.75
C ILE A 326 29.70 1.02 6.80
N TRP A 327 28.45 0.70 7.11
CA TRP A 327 28.07 -0.35 8.05
C TRP A 327 28.67 -1.70 7.63
N TYR A 328 28.54 -2.08 6.35
CA TYR A 328 29.12 -3.31 5.84
C TYR A 328 30.66 -3.31 5.97
N LYS A 329 31.32 -2.19 5.67
CA LYS A 329 32.78 -2.08 5.80
C LYS A 329 33.26 -2.33 7.24
N PHE A 330 32.51 -1.85 8.25
CA PHE A 330 32.84 -2.07 9.65
C PHE A 330 32.43 -3.46 10.14
N MET A 331 31.20 -3.89 9.83
CA MET A 331 30.63 -5.12 10.34
C MET A 331 31.15 -6.37 9.64
N LYS A 332 31.64 -6.29 8.39
CA LYS A 332 32.19 -7.46 7.69
C LYS A 332 33.24 -8.19 8.51
N SER A 333 34.13 -7.45 9.21
CA SER A 333 35.18 -8.06 10.03
C SER A 333 34.59 -8.84 11.20
N VAL A 334 33.61 -8.24 11.88
CA VAL A 334 32.88 -8.87 12.98
C VAL A 334 32.12 -10.09 12.50
N ILE A 335 31.41 -9.99 11.37
CA ILE A 335 30.68 -11.12 10.76
C ILE A 335 31.63 -12.29 10.47
N PHE A 336 32.78 -12.02 9.84
CA PHE A 336 33.78 -13.06 9.58
C PHE A 336 34.38 -13.66 10.85
N GLN A 337 34.55 -12.86 11.91
CA GLN A 337 34.99 -13.39 13.20
C GLN A 337 33.93 -14.30 13.83
N LEU A 338 32.66 -13.86 13.87
CA LEU A 338 31.54 -14.66 14.38
C LEU A 338 31.40 -15.99 13.63
N GLN A 339 31.57 -15.98 12.30
CA GLN A 339 31.52 -17.20 11.49
C GLN A 339 32.68 -18.18 11.75
N ARG A 340 33.80 -17.71 12.33
CA ARG A 340 34.98 -18.53 12.64
C ARG A 340 34.93 -19.18 14.01
N TYR A 341 34.04 -18.74 14.91
CA TYR A 341 33.89 -19.38 16.22
C TYR A 341 33.48 -20.85 16.05
N PRO A 342 34.17 -21.80 16.71
CA PRO A 342 33.76 -23.19 16.82
C PRO A 342 32.31 -23.29 17.33
N ARG A 343 31.57 -24.32 16.91
CA ARG A 343 30.15 -24.44 17.28
C ARG A 343 29.98 -24.60 18.79
N GLU A 344 30.94 -25.23 19.45
CA GLU A 344 30.94 -25.49 20.88
C GLU A 344 30.88 -24.20 21.70
N ASP A 345 31.46 -23.10 21.19
CA ASP A 345 31.48 -21.79 21.86
C ASP A 345 30.11 -21.09 21.83
N TRP A 346 29.21 -21.51 20.94
CA TRP A 346 27.83 -21.02 20.89
C TRP A 346 26.89 -21.83 21.79
N PHE A 347 27.34 -22.96 22.33
CA PHE A 347 26.52 -23.86 23.13
C PHE A 347 26.57 -23.48 24.61
N VAL A 348 25.40 -23.47 25.25
CA VAL A 348 25.25 -22.99 26.63
C VAL A 348 25.47 -24.13 27.63
N LEU A 349 25.11 -25.37 27.24
CA LEU A 349 25.06 -26.51 28.17
C LEU A 349 26.25 -27.49 28.04
N THR A 350 27.06 -27.38 27.00
CA THR A 350 28.24 -28.25 26.75
C THR A 350 29.31 -28.15 27.84
N GLY A 351 29.48 -26.98 28.48
CA GLY A 351 30.45 -26.80 29.57
C GLY A 351 29.97 -27.21 30.97
N LYS A 352 28.65 -27.34 31.19
CA LYS A 352 28.07 -27.64 32.51
C LYS A 352 27.55 -29.08 32.67
N SER A 353 27.18 -29.75 31.57
CA SER A 353 26.55 -31.08 31.62
C SER A 353 27.53 -32.23 31.35
N PHE A 354 28.53 -32.03 30.49
CA PHE A 354 29.44 -33.12 30.12
C PHE A 354 30.48 -33.48 31.20
N LYS A 355 30.80 -32.54 32.08
CA LYS A 355 31.76 -32.77 33.19
C LYS A 355 31.17 -33.66 34.28
N THR A 356 29.86 -33.63 34.50
CA THR A 356 29.21 -34.43 35.54
C THR A 356 28.89 -35.85 35.07
N ASP A 357 28.59 -36.07 33.80
CA ASP A 357 28.09 -37.38 33.33
C ASP A 357 29.21 -38.34 32.84
N CYS A 358 30.33 -37.83 32.33
CA CYS A 358 31.52 -38.65 32.03
C CYS A 358 32.27 -39.07 33.31
N ASP A 359 32.41 -38.17 34.29
CA ASP A 359 33.10 -38.50 35.55
C ASP A 359 32.28 -39.48 36.39
N MET A 360 30.94 -39.43 36.35
CA MET A 360 30.09 -40.42 37.04
C MET A 360 30.06 -41.80 36.36
N LYS A 361 30.24 -41.88 35.04
CA LYS A 361 30.33 -43.17 34.33
C LYS A 361 31.71 -43.81 34.45
N ALA A 362 32.79 -43.02 34.49
CA ALA A 362 34.14 -43.52 34.75
C ALA A 362 34.26 -44.13 36.17
N VAL A 363 33.71 -43.45 37.19
CA VAL A 363 33.72 -43.95 38.59
C VAL A 363 32.89 -45.22 38.79
N LYS A 364 31.87 -45.48 37.94
CA LYS A 364 31.05 -46.70 38.02
C LYS A 364 31.67 -47.91 37.31
N ILE A 365 32.63 -47.72 36.40
CA ILE A 365 33.26 -48.83 35.67
C ILE A 365 34.48 -49.39 36.42
N GLU A 366 35.11 -48.61 37.30
CA GLU A 366 36.24 -49.08 38.14
C GLU A 366 35.82 -49.81 39.45
N LYS A 367 34.52 -50.01 39.71
CA LYS A 367 34.01 -50.67 40.92
C LYS A 367 33.18 -51.94 40.66
N LYS A 368 33.57 -52.75 39.69
CA LYS A 368 33.07 -54.13 39.58
C LYS A 368 34.15 -55.12 39.23
#